data_AF-A0A553L1V4-F1
#
_entry.id   AF-A0A553L1V4-F1
#
_cell.length_a   1.000
_cell.length_b   1.000
_cell.length_c   1.000
_cell.angle_alpha   90.00
_cell.angle_beta   90.00
_cell.angle_gamma   90.00
#
_symmetry.space_group_name_H-M   'P 1'
#
loop_
_entity.id
_entity.type
_entity.pdbx_description
1 polymer ?
#
loop_
_entity_poly.entity_id
_entity_poly.type
_entity_poly.pdbx_seq_one_letter_code
_entity_poly.pdbx_strand_id
1 'polypeptide(L)' 'MSTKSLPAYLQQVLQQHVEKSELTHDDELDGIYDRLAKLNENVEKMKAKIKLKRAERSG' A
#
# COMPACT_ATOMS: atom_id res chain seq x y z
N MET A 1 -3.08 10.28 14.03
CA MET A 1 -2.32 10.34 12.77
C MET A 1 -2.61 9.04 12.03
N SER A 2 -3.31 9.10 10.89
CA SER A 2 -3.80 7.91 10.18
C SER A 2 -2.67 6.90 9.94
N THR A 3 -2.78 5.70 10.52
CA THR A 3 -1.79 4.62 10.49
C THR A 3 -1.76 3.93 9.13
N LYS A 4 -1.56 4.70 8.05
CA LYS A 4 -1.42 4.13 6.71
C LYS A 4 -0.22 3.18 6.71
N SER A 5 -0.38 2.03 6.05
CA SER A 5 0.74 1.13 5.81
C SER A 5 1.81 1.85 4.99
N LEU A 6 3.08 1.44 5.12
CA LEU A 6 4.16 2.00 4.30
C LEU A 6 3.83 1.95 2.79
N PRO A 7 3.28 0.86 2.23
CA PRO A 7 2.82 0.84 0.83
C PRO A 7 1.73 1.88 0.51
N ALA A 8 0.73 2.05 1.38
CA ALA A 8 -0.32 3.05 1.17
C ALA A 8 0.22 4.48 1.25
N TYR A 9 1.24 4.71 2.08
CA TYR A 9 1.95 5.98 2.13
C TYR A 9 2.75 6.24 0.86
N LEU A 10 3.48 5.23 0.35
CA LEU A 10 4.22 5.33 -0.92
C LEU A 10 3.29 5.63 -2.10
N GLN A 11 2.12 4.98 -2.15
CA GLN A 11 1.10 5.27 -3.16
C GLN A 11 0.65 6.73 -3.13
N GLN A 12 0.39 7.27 -1.93
CA GLN A 12 -0.02 8.66 -1.77
C GLN A 12 1.08 9.64 -2.20
N VAL A 13 2.34 9.39 -1.81
CA VAL A 13 3.46 10.26 -2.17
C VAL A 13 3.68 10.27 -3.68
N LEU A 14 3.59 9.10 -4.32
CA LEU A 14 3.69 8.97 -5.78
C LEU A 14 2.59 9.77 -6.49
N GLN A 15 1.34 9.66 -6.03
CA GLN A 15 0.22 10.43 -6.57
C GLN A 15 0.46 11.94 -6.52
N GLN A 16 0.98 12.44 -5.39
CA GLN A 16 1.32 13.86 -5.26
C GLN A 16 2.47 14.31 -6.17
N HIS A 17 3.38 13.42 -6.56
CA HIS A 17 4.47 13.75 -7.49
C HIS A 17 3.96 13.76 -8.93
N VAL A 18 3.16 12.77 -9.32
CA VAL A 18 2.54 12.67 -10.66
C VAL A 18 1.66 13.88 -10.96
N GLU A 19 0.82 14.29 -10.01
CA GLU A 19 -0.04 15.46 -10.17
C GLU A 19 0.77 16.74 -10.50
N LYS A 20 2.05 16.79 -10.11
CA LYS A 20 2.97 17.89 -10.41
C LYS A 20 3.78 17.69 -11.69
N SER A 21 3.74 16.50 -12.30
CA SER A 21 4.59 16.12 -13.43
C SER A 21 3.83 15.99 -14.76
N GLU A 22 2.52 16.25 -14.79
CA GLU A 22 1.64 16.07 -15.98
C GLU A 22 1.62 14.62 -16.54
N LEU A 23 2.07 13.64 -15.74
CA LEU A 23 2.15 12.21 -16.12
C LEU A 23 0.84 11.45 -15.85
N THR A 24 -0.31 12.13 -15.80
CA THR A 24 -1.57 11.59 -15.29
C THR A 24 -2.25 10.54 -16.19
N HIS A 25 -1.74 10.28 -17.39
CA HIS A 25 -2.33 9.38 -18.39
C HIS A 25 -1.29 8.43 -19.00
N ASP A 26 -0.38 7.94 -18.18
CA ASP A 26 0.70 7.05 -18.60
C ASP A 26 0.40 5.59 -18.17
N ASP A 27 0.40 4.67 -19.13
CA ASP A 27 0.11 3.25 -18.89
C ASP A 27 1.12 2.60 -17.92
N GLU A 28 2.37 3.08 -17.91
CA GLU A 28 3.40 2.60 -16.97
C GLU A 28 3.08 3.06 -15.55
N LEU A 29 2.56 4.28 -15.39
CA LEU A 29 2.12 4.79 -14.10
C LEU A 29 0.95 3.97 -13.51
N ASP A 30 -0.05 3.63 -14.32
CA ASP A 30 -1.15 2.76 -13.87
C ASP A 30 -0.62 1.39 -13.42
N GLY A 31 0.34 0.83 -14.16
CA GLY A 31 1.05 -0.38 -13.78
C GLY A 31 1.79 -0.27 -12.43
N ILE A 32 2.34 0.90 -12.10
CA ILE A 32 2.98 1.17 -10.81
C ILE A 32 1.94 1.23 -9.69
N TYR A 33 0.81 1.91 -9.90
CA TYR A 33 -0.26 1.97 -8.90
C TYR A 33 -0.84 0.58 -8.58
N ASP A 34 -1.05 -0.24 -9.60
CA ASP A 34 -1.52 -1.61 -9.43
C ASP A 34 -0.56 -2.46 -8.58
N ARG A 35 0.75 -2.31 -8.81
CA ARG A 35 1.78 -3.01 -8.03
C ARG A 35 1.81 -2.54 -6.57
N LEU A 36 1.66 -1.23 -6.34
CA LEU A 36 1.61 -0.66 -4.99
C LEU A 36 0.34 -1.10 -4.24
N ALA A 37 -0.80 -1.15 -4.91
CA ALA A 37 -2.05 -1.64 -4.34
C ALA A 37 -1.93 -3.13 -3.95
N LYS A 38 -1.42 -3.98 -4.85
CA LYS A 38 -1.17 -5.41 -4.56
C LYS A 38 -0.20 -5.60 -3.38
N LEU A 39 0.85 -4.79 -3.31
CA LEU A 39 1.79 -4.84 -2.18
C LEU A 39 1.10 -4.46 -0.86
N ASN A 40 0.26 -3.42 -0.87
CA ASN A 40 -0.51 -3.01 0.30
C ASN A 40 -1.42 -4.15 0.80
N GLU A 41 -2.18 -4.78 -0.09
CA GLU A 41 -3.05 -5.90 0.26
C GLU A 41 -2.29 -7.07 0.90
N ASN A 42 -1.13 -7.43 0.32
CA ASN A 42 -0.30 -8.51 0.85
C ASN A 42 0.23 -8.20 2.25
N VAL A 43 0.63 -6.95 2.50
CA VAL A 43 1.07 -6.49 3.82
C VAL A 43 -0.07 -6.57 4.84
N GLU A 44 -1.27 -6.11 4.50
CA GLU A 44 -2.42 -6.17 5.42
C GLU A 44 -2.86 -7.62 5.71
N LYS A 45 -2.84 -8.50 4.70
CA LYS A 45 -3.07 -9.95 4.90
C LYS A 45 -2.05 -10.56 5.86
N MET A 46 -0.76 -10.22 5.71
CA MET A 46 0.30 -10.71 6.59
C MET A 46 0.12 -10.18 8.03
N LYS A 47 -0.17 -8.88 8.19
CA LYS A 47 -0.47 -8.30 9.51
C LYS A 47 -1.63 -9.01 10.20
N ALA A 48 -2.71 -9.28 9.47
CA ALA A 48 -3.87 -10.01 10.01
C ALA A 48 -3.45 -11.41 10.48
N LYS A 49 -2.67 -12.15 9.68
CA LYS A 49 -2.15 -13.46 10.04
C LYS A 49 -1.25 -13.43 11.29
N ILE A 50 -0.39 -12.42 11.42
CA ILE A 50 0.46 -12.22 12.60
C ILE A 50 -0.40 -11.96 13.85
N LYS A 51 -1.42 -11.11 13.74
CA LYS A 51 -2.33 -10.81 14.86
C LYS A 51 -3.09 -12.06 15.32
N LEU A 52 -3.61 -12.85 14.39
CA LEU A 52 -4.28 -14.12 14.68
C LEU A 52 -3.35 -15.08 15.43
N LYS A 53 -2.13 -15.29 14.91
CA LYS A 53 -1.13 -16.17 15.55
C LYS A 53 -0.71 -15.70 16.94
N ARG A 54 -0.71 -14.38 17.18
CA ARG A 54 -0.43 -13.82 18.52
C ARG A 54 -1.59 -14.11 19.48
N ALA A 55 -2.84 -13.95 19.05
CA ALA A 55 -4.00 -14.27 19.87
C ALA A 55 -4.08 -15.76 20.25
N GLU A 56 -3.81 -16.65 19.29
CA GLU A 56 -3.73 -18.11 19.51
C GLU A 56 -2.65 -18.54 20.52
N ARG A 57 -1.61 -17.73 20.72
CA ARG A 57 -0.52 -18.01 21.69
C ARG A 57 -0.80 -17.47 23.09
N SER A 58 -1.80 -16.61 23.23
CA SER A 58 -2.09 -15.89 24.48
C SER A 58 -3.39 -16.34 25.15
N GLY A 59 -4.12 -17.28 24.54
CA GLY A 59 -5.27 -17.98 25.13
C GLY A 59 -4.94 -19.45 25.35
#